data_AF-A0A979FX34-F1
#
_entry.id   AF-A0A979FX34-F1
#
_cell.length_a   1.000
_cell.length_b   1.000
_cell.length_c   1.000
_cell.angle_alpha   90.00
_cell.angle_beta   90.00
_cell.angle_gamma   90.00
#
_symmetry.space_group_name_H-M   'P 1'
#
loop_
_entity.id
_entity.type
_entity.pdbx_description
1 polymer ?
#
loop_
_entity_poly.entity_id
_entity_poly.type
_entity_poly.pdbx_seq_one_letter_code
_entity_poly.pdbx_strand_id
1 'polypeptide(L)'
;MGKDEESLAKEAMDDSEGARLEKLISELGPFGRYQFYVISLSCIGCFMPAMVVVAMTFLAYEPDHRCQIEACEPSLLNTSYSRTFLNFTTPYEASEERWSRCLRYEFQDIDSADRCQASNFGTLTEPCGPGHVFDDRLFKSSIITDFDLWCVSPFYRSLAGMSYMLGMLLG
;
A
#
# COMPACT_ATOMS: atom_id res chain seq x y z
N MET A 1 14.90 41.89 29.19
CA MET A 1 16.37 41.88 29.41
C MET A 1 16.97 40.57 28.94
N GLY A 2 16.69 39.40 29.55
CA GLY A 2 17.29 38.14 29.07
C GLY A 2 16.80 37.62 27.70
N LYS A 3 15.59 37.99 27.27
CA LYS A 3 14.99 37.56 25.99
C LYS A 3 15.57 38.27 24.77
N ASP A 4 16.16 39.43 25.01
CA ASP A 4 16.65 40.36 23.99
C ASP A 4 18.13 40.03 23.65
N GLU A 5 18.88 39.52 24.63
CA GLU A 5 20.24 38.98 24.44
C GLU A 5 20.23 37.61 23.73
N GLU A 6 19.22 36.76 23.98
CA GLU A 6 19.10 35.44 23.35
C GLU A 6 18.74 35.53 21.86
N SER A 7 17.94 36.54 21.46
CA SER A 7 17.66 36.81 20.04
C SER A 7 18.88 37.37 19.31
N LEU A 8 19.62 38.28 19.94
CA LEU A 8 20.87 38.82 19.38
C LEU A 8 21.94 37.73 19.20
N ALA A 9 22.02 36.79 20.14
CA ALA A 9 22.94 35.66 20.05
C ALA A 9 22.56 34.70 18.92
N LYS A 10 21.26 34.51 18.66
CA LYS A 10 20.77 33.72 17.52
C LYS A 10 21.07 34.39 16.18
N GLU A 11 20.83 35.69 16.06
CA GLU A 11 21.13 36.45 14.84
C GLU A 11 22.65 36.49 14.56
N ALA A 12 23.48 36.65 15.59
CA ALA A 12 24.94 36.61 15.45
C ALA A 12 25.48 35.21 15.10
N MET A 13 24.80 34.15 15.52
CA MET A 13 25.20 32.76 15.23
C MET A 13 24.77 32.35 13.81
N ASP A 14 23.60 32.80 13.34
CA ASP A 14 23.12 32.61 11.96
C ASP A 14 23.97 33.39 10.94
N ASP A 15 24.34 34.64 11.25
CA ASP A 15 25.24 35.47 10.42
C ASP A 15 26.65 34.85 10.31
N SER A 16 27.17 34.27 11.40
CA SER A 16 28.46 33.57 11.40
C SER A 16 28.43 32.29 10.56
N GLU A 17 27.32 31.55 10.58
CA GLU A 17 27.15 30.31 9.82
C GLU A 17 26.98 30.62 8.31
N GLY A 18 26.19 31.64 7.98
CA GLY A 18 26.08 32.19 6.63
C GLY A 18 27.42 32.66 6.06
N ALA A 19 28.18 33.45 6.83
CA ALA A 19 29.50 33.93 6.41
C ALA A 19 30.53 32.80 6.21
N ARG A 20 30.43 31.70 6.98
CA ARG A 20 31.26 30.49 6.78
C ARG A 20 30.84 29.73 5.54
N LEU A 21 29.54 29.61 5.27
CA LEU A 21 29.01 28.99 4.07
C LEU A 21 29.43 29.75 2.82
N GLU A 22 29.33 31.08 2.83
CA GLU A 22 29.77 31.94 1.71
C GLU A 22 31.28 31.83 1.45
N LYS A 23 32.12 31.77 2.50
CA LYS A 23 33.55 31.50 2.35
C LYS A 23 33.83 30.14 1.72
N LEU A 24 33.13 29.09 2.17
CA LEU A 24 33.20 27.76 1.57
C LEU A 24 32.81 27.80 0.09
N ILE A 25 31.68 28.42 -0.24
CA ILE A 25 31.20 28.56 -1.62
C ILE A 25 32.21 29.37 -2.47
N SER A 26 32.86 30.38 -1.88
CA SER A 26 33.88 31.17 -2.57
C SER A 26 35.16 30.39 -2.86
N GLU A 27 35.56 29.47 -1.99
CA GLU A 27 36.71 28.58 -2.20
C GLU A 27 36.42 27.47 -3.24
N LEU A 28 35.18 27.02 -3.35
CA LEU A 28 34.79 25.99 -4.33
C LEU A 28 34.88 26.47 -5.80
N GLY A 29 35.01 27.76 -6.04
CA GLY A 29 35.09 28.36 -7.38
C GLY A 29 33.73 28.39 -8.12
N PRO A 30 33.61 29.17 -9.21
CA PRO A 30 32.35 29.31 -9.93
C PRO A 30 31.90 27.97 -10.53
N PHE A 31 30.60 27.67 -10.42
CA PHE A 31 29.97 26.48 -11.01
C PHE A 31 30.35 26.34 -12.49
N GLY A 32 31.23 25.38 -12.77
CA GLY A 32 31.71 25.12 -14.12
C GLY A 32 30.66 24.40 -14.96
N ARG A 33 30.79 24.50 -16.29
CA ARG A 33 29.94 23.76 -17.24
C ARG A 33 29.93 22.25 -16.96
N TYR A 34 31.07 21.71 -16.55
CA TYR A 34 31.21 20.31 -16.16
C TYR A 34 30.36 19.94 -14.94
N GLN A 35 30.34 20.79 -13.91
CA GLN A 35 29.56 20.56 -12.70
C GLN A 35 28.06 20.58 -13.00
N PHE A 36 27.63 21.45 -13.90
CA PHE A 36 26.25 21.45 -14.40
C PHE A 36 25.90 20.13 -15.10
N TYR A 37 26.75 19.61 -15.99
CA TYR A 37 26.50 18.33 -16.66
C TYR A 37 26.45 17.16 -15.66
N VAL A 38 27.37 17.11 -14.69
CA VAL A 38 27.42 16.05 -13.67
C VAL A 38 26.18 16.07 -12.80
N ILE A 39 25.77 17.24 -12.31
CA ILE A 39 24.55 17.40 -11.51
C ILE A 39 23.33 17.03 -12.35
N SER A 40 23.25 17.48 -13.61
CA SER A 40 22.13 17.17 -14.49
C SER A 40 22.02 15.67 -14.78
N LEU A 41 23.15 14.97 -15.01
CA LEU A 41 23.17 13.51 -15.18
C LEU A 41 22.72 12.79 -13.91
N SER A 42 23.17 13.28 -12.75
CA SER A 42 22.82 12.72 -11.45
C SER A 42 21.33 12.90 -11.16
N CYS A 43 20.74 14.06 -11.47
CA CYS A 43 19.30 14.30 -11.37
C CYS A 43 18.50 13.35 -12.25
N ILE A 44 18.92 13.11 -13.50
CA ILE A 44 18.27 12.16 -14.41
C ILE A 44 18.36 10.73 -13.85
N GLY A 45 19.52 10.36 -13.31
CA GLY A 45 19.74 9.06 -12.67
C GLY A 45 18.84 8.83 -11.46
N CYS A 46 18.59 9.87 -10.65
CA CYS A 46 17.69 9.79 -9.50
C CYS A 46 16.20 9.83 -9.89
N PHE A 47 15.86 10.44 -11.02
CA PHE A 47 14.48 10.60 -11.45
C PHE A 47 13.83 9.27 -11.86
N MET A 48 14.58 8.42 -12.59
CA MET A 48 14.09 7.11 -13.04
C MET A 48 13.61 6.20 -11.90
N PRO A 49 14.41 5.91 -10.86
CA PRO A 49 13.95 5.07 -9.75
C PRO A 49 12.79 5.71 -8.98
N ALA A 50 12.75 7.03 -8.84
CA ALA A 50 11.64 7.72 -8.19
C ALA A 50 10.31 7.49 -8.92
N MET A 51 10.31 7.56 -10.26
CA MET A 51 9.12 7.26 -11.06
C MET A 51 8.68 5.80 -10.93
N VAL A 52 9.62 4.86 -10.82
CA VAL A 52 9.32 3.45 -10.58
C VAL A 52 8.67 3.24 -9.22
N VAL A 53 9.16 3.88 -8.14
CA VAL A 53 8.50 3.82 -6.82
C VAL A 53 7.04 4.24 -6.94
N VAL A 54 6.80 5.40 -7.56
CA VAL A 54 5.46 5.95 -7.71
C VAL A 54 4.57 5.01 -8.51
N ALA A 55 5.04 4.51 -9.66
CA ALA A 55 4.29 3.54 -10.46
C ALA A 55 3.93 2.27 -9.68
N MET A 56 4.86 1.76 -8.88
CA MET A 56 4.63 0.56 -8.06
C MET A 56 3.56 0.76 -6.99
N THR A 57 3.40 1.98 -6.44
CA THR A 57 2.30 2.25 -5.49
C THR A 57 0.92 2.11 -6.12
N PHE A 58 0.78 2.46 -7.40
CA PHE A 58 -0.49 2.29 -8.13
C PHE A 58 -0.69 0.85 -8.59
N LEU A 59 0.38 0.18 -9.02
CA LEU A 59 0.31 -1.22 -9.46
C LEU A 59 0.04 -2.20 -8.31
N ALA A 60 0.55 -1.88 -7.11
CA ALA A 60 0.29 -2.60 -5.87
C ALA A 60 -0.96 -2.10 -5.14
N TYR A 61 -1.86 -1.40 -5.83
CA TYR A 61 -3.17 -1.08 -5.28
C TYR A 61 -3.96 -2.36 -5.03
N GLU A 62 -4.48 -2.51 -3.83
CA GLU A 62 -5.31 -3.63 -3.45
C GLU A 62 -6.77 -3.20 -3.49
N PRO A 63 -7.54 -3.62 -4.51
CA PRO A 63 -8.97 -3.35 -4.51
C PRO A 63 -9.63 -4.06 -3.33
N ASP A 64 -10.66 -3.43 -2.81
CA ASP A 64 -11.52 -4.08 -1.84
C ASP A 64 -12.19 -5.28 -2.47
N HIS A 65 -12.09 -6.40 -1.76
CA HIS A 65 -12.48 -7.70 -2.25
C HIS A 65 -13.11 -8.50 -1.13
N ARG A 66 -13.90 -9.48 -1.54
CA ARG A 66 -14.46 -10.46 -0.63
C ARG A 66 -14.44 -11.82 -1.26
N CYS A 67 -14.61 -12.82 -0.41
CA CYS A 67 -14.68 -14.20 -0.84
C CYS A 67 -16.03 -14.48 -1.50
N GLN A 68 -16.00 -15.28 -2.56
CA GLN A 68 -17.20 -15.80 -3.18
C GLN A 68 -17.81 -16.86 -2.27
N ILE A 69 -19.12 -16.74 -2.04
CA ILE A 69 -19.90 -17.70 -1.28
C ILE A 69 -20.84 -18.39 -2.27
N GLU A 70 -20.42 -19.56 -2.76
CA GLU A 70 -21.16 -20.33 -3.77
C GLU A 70 -22.60 -20.64 -3.34
N ALA A 71 -22.82 -20.83 -2.03
CA ALA A 71 -24.14 -21.06 -1.45
C ALA A 71 -25.12 -19.88 -1.59
N CYS A 72 -24.60 -18.66 -1.66
CA CYS A 72 -25.39 -17.42 -1.80
C CYS A 72 -25.35 -16.83 -3.21
N GLU A 73 -24.29 -17.14 -3.96
CA GLU A 73 -23.99 -16.55 -5.25
C GLU A 73 -23.58 -17.64 -6.24
N PRO A 74 -24.57 -18.31 -6.87
CA PRO A 74 -24.31 -19.40 -7.82
C PRO A 74 -23.70 -18.90 -9.14
N SER A 75 -23.71 -17.59 -9.41
CA SER A 75 -23.14 -17.00 -10.62
C SER A 75 -22.47 -15.65 -10.34
N LEU A 76 -21.26 -15.46 -10.85
CA LEU A 76 -20.49 -14.23 -10.73
C LEU A 76 -21.07 -13.01 -11.48
N LEU A 77 -22.10 -13.20 -12.31
CA LEU A 77 -22.64 -12.16 -13.21
C LEU A 77 -23.49 -11.07 -12.52
N ASN A 78 -24.00 -11.27 -11.30
CA ASN A 78 -24.90 -10.35 -10.60
C ASN A 78 -24.45 -10.09 -9.15
N THR A 79 -23.16 -9.89 -8.99
CA THR A 79 -22.50 -9.90 -7.70
C THR A 79 -22.19 -8.47 -7.27
N SER A 80 -22.99 -7.94 -6.35
CA SER A 80 -22.73 -6.65 -5.70
C SER A 80 -21.78 -6.86 -4.53
N TYR A 81 -20.81 -5.97 -4.34
CA TYR A 81 -19.88 -6.00 -3.21
C TYR A 81 -20.63 -5.99 -1.85
N SER A 82 -21.64 -5.12 -1.71
CA SER A 82 -22.45 -5.05 -0.48
C SER A 82 -23.65 -5.99 -0.55
N ARG A 83 -23.72 -6.98 0.35
CA ARG A 83 -24.88 -7.85 0.52
C ARG A 83 -25.15 -8.10 2.00
N THR A 84 -26.44 -8.27 2.32
CA THR A 84 -26.94 -8.51 3.68
C THR A 84 -26.46 -9.84 4.28
N PHE A 85 -26.02 -10.79 3.47
CA PHE A 85 -25.51 -12.08 3.96
C PHE A 85 -24.12 -12.02 4.59
N LEU A 86 -23.34 -10.94 4.35
CA LEU A 86 -21.99 -10.79 4.92
C LEU A 86 -21.97 -10.91 6.45
N ASN A 87 -23.07 -10.51 7.09
CA ASN A 87 -23.25 -10.59 8.54
C ASN A 87 -23.05 -11.99 9.13
N PHE A 88 -23.31 -13.06 8.38
CA PHE A 88 -23.19 -14.44 8.85
C PHE A 88 -22.22 -15.29 8.02
N THR A 89 -21.70 -14.79 6.91
CA THR A 89 -20.77 -15.54 6.05
C THR A 89 -19.31 -15.15 6.28
N THR A 90 -19.07 -13.96 6.84
CA THR A 90 -17.74 -13.37 6.95
C THR A 90 -17.53 -12.83 8.36
N PRO A 91 -16.40 -13.14 9.02
CA PRO A 91 -16.12 -12.58 10.33
C PRO A 91 -15.89 -11.07 10.22
N TYR A 92 -16.45 -10.33 11.17
CA TYR A 92 -16.24 -8.89 11.30
C TYR A 92 -14.97 -8.63 12.12
N GLU A 93 -14.01 -7.94 11.51
CA GLU A 93 -12.75 -7.58 12.16
C GLU A 93 -12.93 -6.24 12.89
N ALA A 94 -13.06 -6.29 14.22
CA ALA A 94 -13.32 -5.10 15.02
C ALA A 94 -12.14 -4.10 15.02
N SER A 95 -10.92 -4.53 14.68
CA SER A 95 -9.72 -3.68 14.62
C SER A 95 -9.72 -2.73 13.42
N GLU A 96 -10.28 -3.16 12.29
CA GLU A 96 -10.32 -2.40 11.04
C GLU A 96 -11.71 -1.84 10.73
N GLU A 97 -12.67 -2.04 11.65
CA GLU A 97 -14.09 -1.72 11.48
C GLU A 97 -14.68 -2.28 10.17
N ARG A 98 -14.17 -3.42 9.71
CA ARG A 98 -14.49 -3.98 8.39
C ARG A 98 -14.63 -5.50 8.39
N TRP A 99 -15.37 -6.03 7.41
CA TRP A 99 -15.43 -7.47 7.14
C TRP A 99 -14.05 -8.01 6.73
N SER A 100 -13.70 -9.19 7.25
CA SER A 100 -12.47 -9.87 6.87
C SER A 100 -12.48 -10.20 5.38
N ARG A 101 -11.37 -9.93 4.71
CA ARG A 101 -11.24 -10.14 3.26
C ARG A 101 -10.77 -11.53 2.86
N CYS A 102 -10.11 -12.21 3.80
CA CYS A 102 -9.37 -13.45 3.56
C CYS A 102 -9.93 -14.67 4.30
N LEU A 103 -10.86 -14.42 5.23
CA LEU A 103 -11.48 -15.44 6.05
C LEU A 103 -12.98 -15.45 5.78
N ARG A 104 -13.57 -16.64 5.80
CA ARG A 104 -15.01 -16.85 5.75
C ARG A 104 -15.42 -17.89 6.79
N TYR A 105 -16.70 -17.92 7.14
CA TYR A 105 -17.23 -19.01 7.96
C TYR A 105 -17.40 -20.29 7.14
N GLU A 106 -17.12 -21.43 7.78
CA GLU A 106 -17.31 -22.76 7.18
C GLU A 106 -18.78 -23.00 6.84
N PHE A 107 -19.03 -23.52 5.64
CA PHE A 107 -20.36 -23.89 5.16
C PHE A 107 -20.68 -25.36 5.51
N GLN A 108 -21.73 -25.58 6.28
CA GLN A 108 -22.07 -26.90 6.86
C GLN A 108 -23.30 -27.59 6.23
N ASP A 109 -23.99 -26.94 5.28
CA ASP A 109 -25.14 -27.48 4.51
C ASP A 109 -26.19 -28.23 5.36
N ILE A 110 -26.62 -27.60 6.47
CA ILE A 110 -27.53 -28.18 7.47
C ILE A 110 -29.00 -28.15 7.03
N ASP A 111 -29.41 -27.08 6.33
CA ASP A 111 -30.78 -26.83 5.89
C ASP A 111 -30.87 -26.80 4.35
N SER A 112 -31.59 -27.77 3.80
CA SER A 112 -31.64 -28.06 2.35
C SER A 112 -32.62 -27.17 1.58
N ALA A 113 -33.44 -26.38 2.28
CA ALA A 113 -34.46 -25.54 1.66
C ALA A 113 -33.86 -24.28 1.01
N ASP A 114 -32.95 -23.60 1.71
CA ASP A 114 -32.26 -22.40 1.25
C ASP A 114 -30.78 -22.42 1.63
N ARG A 115 -29.89 -22.49 0.62
CA ARG A 115 -28.43 -22.57 0.84
C ARG A 115 -27.84 -21.31 1.47
N CYS A 116 -28.47 -20.15 1.28
CA CYS A 116 -27.99 -18.86 1.77
C CYS A 116 -28.68 -18.43 3.08
N GLN A 117 -28.50 -19.21 4.14
CA GLN A 117 -29.10 -18.93 5.44
C GLN A 117 -28.07 -19.02 6.54
N ALA A 118 -28.22 -18.20 7.58
CA ALA A 118 -27.30 -18.19 8.73
C ALA A 118 -27.19 -19.55 9.45
N SER A 119 -28.21 -20.40 9.37
CA SER A 119 -28.18 -21.78 9.90
C SER A 119 -27.18 -22.69 9.20
N ASN A 120 -26.80 -22.38 7.96
CA ASN A 120 -25.88 -23.16 7.15
C ASN A 120 -24.41 -22.76 7.33
N PHE A 121 -24.12 -21.73 8.12
CA PHE A 121 -22.77 -21.26 8.39
C PHE A 121 -22.40 -21.53 9.86
N GLY A 122 -21.23 -22.12 10.06
CA GLY A 122 -20.68 -22.38 11.38
C GLY A 122 -20.02 -21.15 12.01
N THR A 123 -19.43 -21.35 13.18
CA THR A 123 -18.59 -20.34 13.85
C THR A 123 -17.10 -20.50 13.53
N LEU A 124 -16.72 -21.62 12.91
CA LEU A 124 -15.34 -21.88 12.50
C LEU A 124 -14.99 -21.04 11.27
N THR A 125 -13.83 -20.41 11.29
CA THR A 125 -13.31 -19.62 10.17
C THR A 125 -12.34 -20.44 9.33
N GLU A 126 -12.48 -20.37 8.01
CA GLU A 126 -11.59 -20.99 7.04
C GLU A 126 -11.01 -19.94 6.05
N PRO A 127 -9.83 -20.19 5.48
CA PRO A 127 -9.31 -19.37 4.40
C PRO A 127 -10.20 -19.50 3.17
N CYS A 128 -10.29 -18.43 2.40
CA CYS A 128 -11.13 -18.41 1.22
C CYS A 128 -10.60 -19.31 0.09
N GLY A 129 -11.51 -20.02 -0.58
CA GLY A 129 -11.23 -20.80 -1.79
C GLY A 129 -10.97 -19.91 -3.01
N PRO A 130 -10.83 -20.46 -4.24
CA PRO A 130 -10.34 -19.73 -5.42
C PRO A 130 -11.30 -18.67 -6.01
N GLY A 131 -12.50 -18.51 -5.46
CA GLY A 131 -13.52 -17.60 -5.98
C GLY A 131 -13.53 -16.27 -5.22
N HIS A 132 -13.35 -15.15 -5.94
CA HIS A 132 -13.29 -13.80 -5.36
C HIS A 132 -14.19 -12.82 -6.11
N VAL A 133 -14.68 -11.85 -5.36
CA VAL A 133 -15.52 -10.77 -5.86
C VAL A 133 -14.81 -9.47 -5.52
N PHE A 134 -14.31 -8.80 -6.54
CA PHE A 134 -13.62 -7.51 -6.43
C PHE A 134 -14.59 -6.35 -6.64
N ASP A 135 -14.36 -5.23 -5.96
CA ASP A 135 -15.08 -3.98 -6.22
C ASP A 135 -14.40 -3.23 -7.40
N ASP A 136 -14.89 -3.47 -8.61
CA ASP A 136 -14.33 -2.94 -9.87
C ASP A 136 -14.52 -1.41 -10.07
N ARG A 137 -14.87 -0.65 -9.04
CA ARG A 137 -15.21 0.78 -9.15
C ARG A 137 -14.02 1.68 -9.50
N LEU A 138 -12.82 1.31 -9.07
CA LEU A 138 -11.63 2.15 -9.16
C LEU A 138 -10.61 1.59 -10.17
N PHE A 139 -10.29 0.31 -10.07
CA PHE A 139 -9.33 -0.36 -10.96
C PHE A 139 -9.81 -1.78 -11.28
N LYS A 140 -9.77 -2.14 -12.57
CA LYS A 140 -10.24 -3.44 -13.06
C LYS A 140 -9.20 -4.56 -12.93
N SER A 141 -7.92 -4.20 -12.92
CA SER A 141 -6.79 -5.14 -12.78
C SER A 141 -5.63 -4.43 -12.08
N SER A 142 -4.99 -5.14 -11.17
CA SER A 142 -3.80 -4.73 -10.41
C SER A 142 -2.83 -5.91 -10.33
N ILE A 143 -1.56 -5.66 -10.00
CA ILE A 143 -0.61 -6.77 -9.76
C ILE A 143 -1.13 -7.70 -8.67
N ILE A 144 -1.89 -7.18 -7.71
CA ILE A 144 -2.43 -7.97 -6.61
C ILE A 144 -3.54 -8.93 -7.09
N THR A 145 -4.40 -8.49 -8.01
CA THR A 145 -5.44 -9.35 -8.61
C THR A 145 -4.86 -10.32 -9.62
N ASP A 146 -3.84 -9.91 -10.38
CA ASP A 146 -3.29 -10.72 -11.49
C ASP A 146 -2.41 -11.87 -10.98
N PHE A 147 -1.75 -11.70 -9.84
CA PHE A 147 -0.87 -12.71 -9.24
C PHE A 147 -1.48 -13.38 -7.99
N ASP A 148 -2.78 -13.17 -7.73
CA ASP A 148 -3.49 -13.71 -6.56
C ASP A 148 -2.80 -13.43 -5.21
N LEU A 149 -2.30 -12.20 -5.01
CA LEU A 149 -1.54 -11.79 -3.80
C LEU A 149 -2.41 -11.19 -2.67
N TRP A 150 -3.72 -11.16 -2.87
CA TRP A 150 -4.73 -10.45 -2.08
C TRP A 150 -4.89 -10.97 -0.64
N CYS A 151 -4.56 -12.25 -0.37
CA CYS A 151 -4.59 -12.85 0.98
C CYS A 151 -3.27 -13.50 1.42
N VAL A 152 -2.18 -13.08 0.78
CA VAL A 152 -0.85 -13.62 1.05
C VAL A 152 -0.26 -13.00 2.32
N SER A 153 0.50 -13.78 3.09
CA SER A 153 1.06 -13.36 4.37
C SER A 153 1.91 -12.07 4.23
N PRO A 154 1.96 -11.21 5.27
CA PRO A 154 2.70 -9.95 5.24
C PRO A 154 4.20 -10.12 4.92
N PHE A 155 4.72 -11.34 5.09
CA PHE A 155 6.08 -11.72 4.71
C PHE A 155 6.36 -11.50 3.22
N TYR A 156 5.43 -11.82 2.32
CA TYR A 156 5.66 -11.67 0.89
C TYR A 156 5.70 -10.21 0.46
N ARG A 157 4.88 -9.36 1.09
CA ARG A 157 4.96 -7.90 0.89
C ARG A 157 6.31 -7.36 1.33
N SER A 158 6.81 -7.86 2.46
CA SER A 158 8.13 -7.51 2.99
C SER A 158 9.25 -7.96 2.04
N LEU A 159 9.17 -9.19 1.51
CA LEU A 159 10.13 -9.74 0.56
C LEU A 159 10.20 -8.93 -0.74
N ALA A 160 9.05 -8.50 -1.27
CA ALA A 160 8.98 -7.64 -2.44
C ALA A 160 9.62 -6.25 -2.18
N GLY A 161 9.44 -5.69 -0.99
CA GLY A 161 10.14 -4.47 -0.58
C GLY A 161 11.65 -4.65 -0.47
N MET A 162 12.10 -5.80 0.06
CA MET A 162 13.52 -6.12 0.18
C MET A 162 14.19 -6.29 -1.18
N SER A 163 13.56 -7.02 -2.11
CA SER A 163 14.10 -7.19 -3.46
C SER A 163 14.17 -5.87 -4.22
N TYR A 164 13.20 -4.98 -4.01
CA TYR A 164 13.21 -3.63 -4.57
C TYR A 164 14.39 -2.78 -4.04
N MET A 165 14.59 -2.75 -2.71
CA MET A 165 15.70 -2.04 -2.09
C MET A 165 17.06 -2.61 -2.51
N LEU A 166 17.16 -3.94 -2.66
CA LEU A 166 18.35 -4.60 -3.18
C LEU A 166 18.63 -4.20 -4.64
N GLY A 167 17.59 -4.12 -5.47
CA GLY A 167 17.70 -3.66 -6.85
C GLY A 167 18.26 -2.24 -6.94
N MET A 168 17.73 -1.31 -6.14
CA MET A 168 18.26 0.06 -6.09
C MET A 168 19.71 0.14 -5.61
N LEU A 169 20.17 -0.79 -4.76
CA LEU A 169 21.53 -0.82 -4.24
C LEU A 169 22.54 -1.34 -5.27
N LEU A 170 22.11 -2.29 -6.11
CA LEU A 170 22.95 -2.86 -7.16
C LEU A 170 23.03 -1.99 -8.43
N GLY A 171 22.07 -1.07 -8.63
CA GLY A 171 22.07 -0.09 -9.71
C GLY A 171 21.28 -0.53 -10.93
#